data_AF-A0A938RG34-F1
#
_entry.id   AF-A0A938RG34-F1
#
_cell.length_a   1.000
_cell.length_b   1.000
_cell.length_c   1.000
_cell.angle_alpha   90.00
_cell.angle_beta   90.00
_cell.angle_gamma   90.00
#
_symmetry.space_group_name_H-M   'P 1'
#
loop_
_entity.id
_entity.type
_entity.pdbx_description
1 polymer ?
#
loop_
_entity_poly.entity_id
_entity_poly.type
_entity_poly.pdbx_seq_one_letter_code
_entity_poly.pdbx_strand_id
1 'polypeptide(L)' 'MCERIWSRDQKIKHNPDGSADITFTVASESELISFILSLGDNARILKPKWLIENIKKYIEKMAFSYEPNESVHN' A
#
# COMPACT_ATOMS: atom_id res chain seq x y z
N MET A 1 19.25 5.13 5.87
CA MET A 1 18.32 4.11 5.34
C MET A 1 18.35 4.25 3.84
N CYS A 2 18.61 3.16 3.10
CA CYS A 2 18.69 3.20 1.64
C CYS A 2 17.25 3.16 1.09
N GLU A 3 16.80 4.23 0.43
CA GLU A 3 15.52 4.20 -0.30
C GLU A 3 15.60 3.11 -1.37
N ARG A 4 14.60 2.22 -1.41
CA ARG A 4 14.55 1.13 -2.39
C ARG A 4 14.45 1.73 -3.80
N ILE A 5 15.30 1.26 -4.72
CA ILE A 5 15.19 1.56 -6.15
C ILE A 5 14.37 0.44 -6.81
N TRP A 6 13.22 0.79 -7.37
CA TRP A 6 12.27 -0.12 -8.00
C TRP A 6 12.48 -0.26 -9.50
N SER A 7 12.85 0.84 -10.16
CA SER A 7 13.05 0.88 -11.60
C SER A 7 13.95 2.04 -12.00
N ARG A 8 14.46 2.01 -13.24
CA ARG A 8 15.35 3.06 -13.76
C ARG A 8 14.67 4.43 -13.89
N ASP A 9 13.36 4.43 -14.08
CA ASP A 9 12.52 5.63 -14.22
C ASP A 9 11.96 6.13 -12.89
N GLN A 10 12.41 5.57 -11.75
CA GLN A 10 11.98 6.01 -10.43
C GLN A 10 12.31 7.49 -10.21
N LYS A 11 11.32 8.24 -9.74
CA LYS A 11 11.42 9.65 -9.35
C LYS A 11 10.92 9.80 -7.93
N ILE A 12 11.65 10.59 -7.14
CA ILE A 12 11.30 10.92 -5.76
C ILE A 12 11.15 12.43 -5.67
N LYS A 13 10.04 12.88 -5.07
CA LYS A 13 9.81 14.27 -4.72
C LYS A 13 9.58 14.37 -3.22
N HIS A 14 10.50 15.02 -2.52
CA HIS A 14 10.32 15.32 -1.10
C HIS A 14 9.37 16.51 -0.94
N ASN A 15 8.43 16.38 -0.01
CA ASN A 15 7.45 17.40 0.33
C ASN A 15 7.88 18.18 1.59
N PRO A 16 7.39 19.42 1.77
CA PRO A 16 7.76 20.25 2.93
C PRO A 16 7.36 19.67 4.29
N ASP A 17 6.38 18.77 4.33
CA ASP A 17 5.90 18.08 5.53
C ASP A 17 6.78 16.88 5.93
N GLY A 18 7.86 16.63 5.19
CA GLY A 18 8.76 15.49 5.41
C GLY A 18 8.32 14.19 4.72
N SER A 19 7.17 14.18 4.03
CA SER A 19 6.76 13.04 3.19
C SER A 19 7.52 13.01 1.85
N ALA A 20 7.40 11.90 1.11
CA ALA A 20 7.95 11.78 -0.23
C ALA A 20 6.95 11.11 -1.18
N ASP A 21 6.76 11.71 -2.36
CA ASP A 21 6.04 11.09 -3.46
C ASP A 21 7.02 10.32 -4.34
N ILE A 22 6.78 9.02 -4.52
CA ILE A 22 7.60 8.16 -5.37
C ILE A 22 6.75 7.74 -6.58
N THR A 23 7.29 7.95 -7.78
CA THR A 23 6.70 7.48 -9.05
C THR A 23 7.70 6.56 -9.75
N PHE A 24 7.28 5.36 -10.12
CA PHE A 24 8.14 4.36 -10.76
C PHE A 24 7.32 3.35 -11.55
N THR A 25 7.98 2.64 -12.47
CA THR A 25 7.40 1.49 -13.16
C THR A 25 7.56 0.23 -12.32
N VAL A 26 6.47 -0.51 -12.15
CA VAL A 26 6.42 -1.71 -11.31
C VAL A 26 6.59 -2.95 -12.18
N ALA A 27 7.48 -3.85 -11.80
CA ALA A 27 7.66 -5.13 -12.51
C ALA A 27 6.61 -6.19 -12.11
N SER A 28 6.13 -6.14 -10.87
CA SER A 28 5.14 -7.08 -10.33
C SER A 28 4.11 -6.35 -9.46
N GLU A 29 2.83 -6.45 -9.84
CA GLU A 29 1.72 -5.87 -9.07
C GLU A 29 1.62 -6.48 -7.67
N SER A 30 1.77 -7.81 -7.54
CA SER A 30 1.64 -8.50 -6.25
C SER A 30 2.77 -8.12 -5.27
N GLU A 31 3.97 -7.89 -5.79
CA GLU A 31 5.11 -7.40 -5.00
C GLU A 31 4.87 -5.98 -4.49
N LEU A 32 4.38 -5.09 -5.37
CA LEU A 32 4.02 -3.73 -4.98
C LEU A 32 2.94 -3.74 -3.89
N ILE A 33 1.87 -4.52 -4.09
CA ILE A 33 0.78 -4.61 -3.11
C ILE A 33 1.32 -5.09 -1.76
N SER A 34 2.12 -6.16 -1.75
CA SER A 34 2.71 -6.68 -0.52
C SER A 34 3.59 -5.66 0.18
N PHE A 35 4.37 -4.89 -0.58
CA PHE A 35 5.21 -3.81 -0.04
C PHE A 35 4.38 -2.65 0.54
N ILE A 36 3.35 -2.19 -0.17
CA ILE A 36 2.51 -1.09 0.33
C ILE A 36 1.78 -1.52 1.61
N LEU A 37 1.24 -2.74 1.63
CA LEU A 37 0.54 -3.25 2.81
C LEU A 37 1.48 -3.47 4.01
N SER A 38 2.75 -3.81 3.79
CA SER A 38 3.71 -3.96 4.89
C SER A 38 4.08 -2.65 5.58
N LEU A 39 3.84 -1.50 4.92
CA LEU A 39 4.04 -0.17 5.50
C LEU A 39 2.85 0.29 6.36
N GLY A 40 1.72 -0.42 6.32
CA GLY A 40 0.51 -0.06 7.04
C GLY A 40 -0.03 1.30 6.60
N ASP A 41 -0.33 2.17 7.56
CA ASP A 41 -0.85 3.52 7.36
C ASP A 41 0.22 4.56 7.00
N ASN A 42 1.50 4.17 6.95
CA ASN A 42 2.62 5.07 6.59
C ASN A 42 2.78 5.27 5.07
N ALA A 43 1.99 4.59 4.25
CA ALA A 43 2.04 4.71 2.78
C ALA A 43 0.66 4.64 2.15
N ARG A 44 0.50 5.29 1.00
CA ARG A 44 -0.73 5.23 0.20
C ARG A 44 -0.42 5.33 -1.29
N ILE A 45 -1.21 4.62 -2.09
CA ILE A 45 -1.21 4.78 -3.55
C ILE A 45 -2.00 6.03 -3.92
N LEU A 46 -1.39 6.92 -4.71
CA LEU A 46 -2.06 8.12 -5.23
C LEU A 46 -2.72 7.89 -6.60
N LYS A 47 -2.16 6.97 -7.39
CA LYS A 47 -2.62 6.60 -8.73
C LYS A 47 -1.93 5.30 -9.16
N PRO A 48 -2.50 4.56 -10.14
CA PRO A 48 -3.78 4.77 -10.81
C PRO A 48 -4.98 4.36 -9.94
N LYS A 49 -6.18 4.84 -10.28
CA LYS A 49 -7.40 4.60 -9.50
C LYS A 49 -7.68 3.11 -9.27
N TRP A 50 -7.50 2.28 -10.29
CA TRP A 50 -7.76 0.84 -10.17
C TRP A 50 -6.88 0.17 -9.10
N LEU A 51 -5.65 0.64 -8.90
CA LEU A 51 -4.74 0.11 -7.90
C LEU A 51 -5.14 0.53 -6.49
N ILE A 52 -5.65 1.77 -6.34
CA ILE A 52 -6.24 2.25 -5.08
C ILE A 52 -7.41 1.35 -4.68
N GLU A 53 -8.31 1.05 -5.61
CA GLU A 53 -9.45 0.15 -5.35
C GLU A 53 -8.99 -1.27 -5.01
N ASN A 54 -7.90 -1.75 -5.61
CA ASN A 54 -7.37 -3.07 -5.29
C ASN A 54 -6.83 -3.13 -3.85
N ILE A 55 -6.01 -2.16 -3.44
CA ILE A 55 -5.51 -2.04 -2.07
C ILE A 55 -6.66 -1.94 -1.06
N LYS A 56 -7.69 -1.12 -1.38
CA LYS A 56 -8.88 -1.00 -0.54
C LYS A 56 -9.56 -2.36 -0.30
N LYS A 57 -9.75 -3.17 -1.35
CA LYS A 57 -10.33 -4.52 -1.21
C LYS A 57 -9.48 -5.44 -0.33
N TYR A 58 -8.15 -5.36 -0.42
CA TYR A 58 -7.26 -6.13 0.48
C TYR A 58 -7.45 -5.69 1.93
N ILE A 59 -7.49 -4.39 2.20
CA ILE A 59 -7.69 -3.85 3.55
C ILE A 59 -9.05 -4.26 4.11
N GLU A 60 -10.12 -4.16 3.32
CA GLU A 60 -11.46 -4.59 3.73
C GLU A 60 -11.50 -6.09 4.09
N LYS A 61 -10.87 -6.96 3.29
CA LYS A 61 -10.75 -8.39 3.58
C LYS A 61 -9.96 -8.67 4.85
N MET A 62 -8.87 -7.92 5.06
CA MET A 62 -8.07 -8.05 6.29
C MET A 62 -8.90 -7.61 7.49
N ALA A 63 -9.56 -6.46 7.43
CA ALA A 63 -10.43 -5.97 8.50
C ALA A 63 -11.52 -6.99 8.83
N PHE A 64 -12.20 -7.54 7.81
CA PHE A 64 -13.20 -8.58 7.97
C PHE A 64 -12.65 -9.84 8.69
N SER A 65 -11.40 -10.21 8.43
CA SER A 65 -10.76 -11.37 9.08
C SER A 65 -10.52 -11.17 10.58
N TYR A 66 -10.55 -9.93 11.07
CA TYR A 66 -10.43 -9.57 12.48
C TYR A 66 -11.76 -9.14 13.11
N GLU A 67 -12.87 -9.21 12.37
CA GLU A 67 -14.18 -9.02 12.97
C GLU A 67 -14.39 -10.12 14.02
N PRO A 68 -14.72 -9.77 15.27
CA PRO A 68 -14.98 -10.77 16.29
C PRO A 68 -16.14 -11.64 15.82
N ASN A 69 -15.90 -12.93 15.66
CA ASN A 69 -16.98 -13.90 15.58
C ASN A 69 -17.73 -13.79 16.91
N GLU A 70 -18.89 -13.14 16.92
CA GLU A 70 -19.88 -13.31 17.99
C GLU A 70 -20.27 -14.78 17.99
N SER A 71 -19.46 -15.57 18.69
CA SER A 71 -19.81 -16.89 19.13
C SER A 71 -20.85 -16.65 20.20
N VAL A 72 -22.11 -16.53 19.77
CA VAL A 72 -23.27 -16.61 20.64
C VAL A 72 -23.17 -17.96 21.34
N HIS A 73 -22.58 -17.96 22.53
CA HIS A 73 -22.74 -19.04 23.48
C HIS A 73 -23.97 -18.67 24.30
N ASN A 74 -25.04 -19.39 23.99
CA ASN A 74 -26.31 -19.45 24.72
C ASN A 74 -26.11 -19.64 26.23
#